data_AF-A0A376YFP2-F1
#
_entry.id   AF-A0A376YFP2-F1
#
_cell.length_a   1.000
_cell.length_b   1.000
_cell.length_c   1.000
_cell.angle_alpha   90.00
_cell.angle_beta   90.00
_cell.angle_gamma   90.00
#
_symmetry.space_group_name_H-M   'P 1'
#
loop_
_entity.id
_entity.type
_entity.pdbx_description
1 polymer ?
#
loop_
_entity_poly.entity_id
_entity_poly.type
_entity_poly.pdbx_seq_one_letter_code
_entity_poly.pdbx_strand_id
1 'polypeptide(L)' 'MDYEFLRDITGVVKVRMSMGHEVVGTGLMKR' A
#
# COMPACT_ATOMS: atom_id res chain seq x y z
N MET A 1 -1.07 3.75 -5.46
CA MET A 1 -0.31 2.53 -5.86
C MET A 1 1.13 2.93 -5.75
N ASP A 2 1.65 2.75 -4.54
CA ASP A 2 2.90 3.38 -4.13
C ASP A 2 3.95 2.28 -3.98
N TYR A 3 5.11 2.53 -4.59
CA TYR A 3 6.25 1.63 -4.59
C TYR A 3 7.31 2.19 -3.66
N GLU A 4 7.73 1.41 -2.68
CA GLU A 4 8.82 1.76 -1.78
C GLU A 4 10.02 0.82 -2.03
N PHE A 5 11.19 1.42 -2.25
CA PHE A 5 12.45 0.69 -2.46
C PHE A 5 13.31 0.79 -1.21
N LEU A 6 13.54 -0.35 -0.57
CA LEU A 6 14.38 -0.46 0.62
C LEU A 6 15.69 -1.16 0.24
N ARG A 7 16.82 -0.53 0.55
CA ARG A 7 18.15 -1.15 0.47
C ARG A 7 18.66 -1.47 1.85
N ASP A 8 19.10 -2.71 2.04
CA ASP A 8 19.81 -3.08 3.26
C ASP A 8 21.33 -2.98 3.11
N ILE A 9 22.05 -3.17 4.23
CA ILE A 9 23.52 -3.09 4.30
C ILE A 9 24.23 -4.16 3.46
N THR A 10 23.52 -5.21 3.04
CA THR A 10 24.07 -6.26 2.17
C THR A 10 23.93 -5.92 0.69
N GLY A 11 23.20 -4.84 0.38
CA GLY A 11 22.93 -4.39 -0.99
C GLY A 11 21.69 -5.05 -1.62
N VAL A 12 20.97 -5.90 -0.89
CA VAL A 12 19.72 -6.49 -1.38
C VAL A 12 18.64 -5.41 -1.43
N VAL A 13 17.96 -5.31 -2.57
CA VAL A 13 16.85 -4.39 -2.80
C VAL A 13 15.55 -5.12 -2.52
N LYS A 14 14.77 -4.61 -1.56
CA LYS A 14 13.41 -5.07 -1.28
C LYS A 14 12.42 -4.04 -1.83
N VAL A 15 11.38 -4.54 -2.49
CA VAL A 15 10.30 -3.71 -3.04
C VAL A 15 9.03 -3.96 -2.25
N ARG A 16 8.43 -2.90 -1.70
CA ARG A 16 7.12 -2.97 -1.05
C ARG A 16 6.07 -2.30 -1.93
N MET A 17 4.97 -3.01 -2.12
CA MET A 17 3.81 -2.51 -2.85
C MET A 17 2.74 -2.09 -1.87
N SER A 18 2.26 -0.85 -1.99
CA SER A 18 1.12 -0.35 -1.22
C SER A 18 -0.04 -0.06 -2.16
N MET A 19 -1.14 -0.79 -1.98
CA MET A 19 -2.42 -0.44 -2.60
C MET A 19 -3.11 0.59 -1.72
N GLY A 20 -2.82 1.88 -1.96
CA GLY A 20 -3.60 2.98 -1.41
C GLY A 20 -4.98 3.03 -2.06
N HIS A 21 -5.90 2.18 -1.60
CA HIS A 21 -7.33 2.37 -1.80
C HIS A 21 -8.01 2.16 -0.46
N GLU A 22 -8.26 3.25 0.25
CA GLU A 22 -9.22 3.27 1.34
C GLU A 22 -10.60 3.04 0.73
N VAL A 23 -11.05 1.78 0.69
CA VAL A 23 -12.47 1.51 0.47
C VAL A 23 -13.16 2.01 1.74
N VAL A 24 -13.62 3.26 1.70
CA VAL A 24 -14.53 3.79 2.71
C VAL A 24 -15.78 2.94 2.58
N GLY A 25 -15.87 1.90 3.40
CA GLY A 25 -17.07 1.10 3.57
C GLY A 25 -18.14 1.94 4.25
N THR A 26 -18.67 2.96 3.56
CA THR A 26 -19.90 3.63 3.98
C THR A 26 -21.06 2.76 3.48
N GLY A 27 -21.22 1.60 4.13
CA GLY A 27 -22.43 0.78 4.06
C GLY A 27 -23.60 1.46 4.75
N LEU A 28 -23.95 2.66 4.30
CA LEU A 28 -25.13 3.37 4.77
C LEU A 28 -25.83 4.08 3.60
N MET A 29 -26.18 3.32 2.57
CA MET A 29 -27.36 3.67 1.78
C MET A 29 -28.58 3.28 2.62
N LYS A 30 -29.02 4.17 3.51
CA LYS A 30 -30.39 4.09 4.02
C LYS A 30 -31.31 4.55 2.89
N ARG A 31 -32.29 3.68 2.62
CA ARG A 31 -33.45 3.81 1.72
C ARG A 31 -33.83 5.23 1.34
#